data_AF-A0A4Q2ZV25-F1
#
_entry.id   AF-A0A4Q2ZV25-F1
#
_cell.length_a   1.000
_cell.length_b   1.000
_cell.length_c   1.000
_cell.angle_alpha   90.00
_cell.angle_beta   90.00
_cell.angle_gamma   90.00
#
_symmetry.space_group_name_H-M   'P 1'
#
loop_
_entity.id
_entity.type
_entity.pdbx_description
1 polymer ?
#
loop_
_entity_poly.entity_id
_entity_poly.type
_entity_poly.pdbx_seq_one_letter_code
_entity_poly.pdbx_strand_id
1 'polypeptide(L)' 'MKSRNISYLKKLKARRILGRASQVDLKTLLSATMELCKSNIVKKHVKNSIQSLESSFYRLSA' A
#
# COMPACT_ATOMS: atom_id res chain seq x y z
N MET A 1 12.04 -19.96 -10.46
CA MET A 1 11.55 -20.16 -9.08
C MET A 1 11.67 -18.92 -8.16
N LYS A 2 12.66 -18.03 -8.33
CA LYS A 2 12.88 -16.86 -7.44
C LYS A 2 11.68 -15.90 -7.29
N SER A 3 10.85 -15.72 -8.31
CA SER A 3 9.72 -14.76 -8.28
C SER A 3 8.59 -15.15 -7.30
N ARG A 4 8.34 -16.45 -7.11
CA ARG A 4 7.29 -16.93 -6.19
C ARG A 4 7.65 -16.64 -4.74
N ASN A 5 8.91 -16.84 -4.36
CA ASN A 5 9.41 -16.52 -3.01
C ASN A 5 9.34 -15.01 -2.74
N ILE A 6 9.66 -14.16 -3.72
CA ILE A 6 9.55 -12.71 -3.58
C ILE A 6 8.09 -12.29 -3.36
N SER A 7 7.15 -12.82 -4.14
CA SER A 7 5.72 -12.51 -3.97
C SER A 7 5.21 -12.98 -2.61
N TYR A 8 5.62 -14.17 -2.16
CA TYR A 8 5.28 -14.68 -0.84
C TYR A 8 5.76 -13.75 0.28
N LEU A 9 7.03 -13.34 0.25
CA LEU A 9 7.61 -12.45 1.25
C LEU A 9 6.93 -11.07 1.26
N LYS A 10 6.60 -10.51 0.09
CA LYS A 10 5.85 -9.25 -0.02
C LYS A 10 4.47 -9.34 0.64
N LYS A 11 3.72 -10.40 0.37
CA LYS A 11 2.42 -10.66 0.99
C LYS A 11 2.53 -10.86 2.50
N LEU A 12 3.56 -11.57 2.95
CA LEU A 12 3.80 -11.80 4.38
C LEU A 12 4.11 -10.48 5.10
N LYS A 13 4.94 -9.62 4.51
CA LYS A 13 5.20 -8.27 5.03
C LYS A 13 3.93 -7.42 5.08
N ALA A 14 3.12 -7.43 4.02
CA ALA A 14 1.86 -6.69 3.98
C ALA A 14 0.87 -7.12 5.07
N ARG A 15 0.78 -8.43 5.36
CA ARG A 15 -0.07 -8.95 6.45
C ARG A 15 0.38 -8.45 7.82
N ARG A 16 1.69 -8.39 8.08
CA ARG A 16 2.23 -7.84 9.33
C ARG A 16 1.91 -6.35 9.50
N ILE A 17 1.98 -5.58 8.41
CA ILE A 17 1.64 -4.15 8.40
C ILE A 17 0.16 -3.97 8.77
N LEU A 18 -0.75 -4.75 8.17
CA LEU A 18 -2.17 -4.70 8.52
C LEU A 18 -2.45 -5.08 9.99
N GLY A 19 -1.72 -6.05 10.54
CA GLY A 19 -1.83 -6.42 11.94
C GLY A 19 -1.36 -5.35 12.93
N ARG A 20 -0.64 -4.32 12.46
CA ARG A 20 -0.16 -3.18 13.25
C ARG A 20 -0.58 -1.85 12.62
N ALA A 21 -1.76 -1.81 12.00
CA ALA A 21 -2.21 -0.67 11.20
C ALA A 21 -2.15 0.68 11.93
N SER A 22 -2.32 0.70 13.26
CA SER A 22 -2.25 1.91 14.10
C SER A 22 -0.84 2.48 14.29
N GLN A 23 0.21 1.73 13.97
CA GLN A 23 1.62 2.11 14.18
C GLN A 23 2.31 2.52 12.87
N VAL A 24 1.57 2.61 11.77
CA VAL A 24 2.14 2.72 10.42
C VAL A 24 1.47 3.84 9.64
N ASP A 25 2.27 4.59 8.89
CA ASP A 25 1.79 5.66 8.03
C ASP A 25 0.73 5.19 7.03
N LEU A 26 -0.23 6.07 6.76
CA LEU A 26 -1.35 5.81 5.86
C LEU A 26 -0.89 5.32 4.47
N LYS A 27 0.19 5.88 3.92
CA LYS A 27 0.76 5.46 2.62
C LYS A 27 1.23 4.00 2.62
N THR A 28 1.88 3.60 3.71
CA THR A 28 2.42 2.23 3.87
C THR A 28 1.29 1.24 4.12
N LEU A 29 0.25 1.66 4.86
CA LEU A 29 -0.97 0.89 5.04
C LEU A 29 -1.70 0.66 3.71
N LEU A 30 -1.90 1.72 2.93
CA LEU A 30 -2.54 1.67 1.61
C LEU A 30 -1.76 0.76 0.64
N SER A 31 -0.43 0.85 0.64
CA SER A 31 0.43 -0.01 -0.18
C SER A 31 0.31 -1.49 0.22
N ALA A 32 0.23 -1.80 1.52
CA ALA A 32 0.03 -3.16 2.02
C ALA A 32 -1.36 -3.72 1.65
N THR A 33 -2.43 -2.90 1.72
CA THR A 33 -3.75 -3.31 1.24
C THR A 33 -3.75 -3.61 -0.26
N MET A 34 -3.02 -2.84 -1.07
CA MET A 34 -2.95 -3.06 -2.53
C MET A 34 -2.26 -4.39 -2.88
N GLU A 35 -1.21 -4.77 -2.15
CA GLU A 35 -0.44 -6.01 -2.37
C GLU A 35 -1.27 -7.27 -2.04
N LEU A 36 -2.18 -7.17 -1.08
CA LEU A 36 -3.03 -8.29 -0.64
C LEU A 36 -4.38 -8.35 -1.34
N CYS A 37 -4.88 -7.21 -1.82
CA CYS A 37 -6.17 -7.15 -2.49
C CYS A 37 -6.11 -7.87 -3.84
N LYS A 38 -7.16 -8.62 -4.18
CA LYS A 38 -7.33 -9.23 -5.50
C LYS A 38 -8.20 -8.40 -6.44
N SER A 39 -9.03 -7.50 -5.90
CA SER A 39 -9.94 -6.66 -6.68
C SER A 39 -9.20 -5.53 -7.38
N ASN A 40 -9.33 -5.46 -8.71
CA ASN A 40 -8.73 -4.40 -9.52
C ASN A 40 -9.36 -3.03 -9.22
N ILE A 41 -10.65 -2.99 -8.86
CA ILE A 41 -11.36 -1.75 -8.51
C ILE A 41 -10.74 -1.15 -7.25
N VAL A 42 -10.56 -1.97 -6.21
CA VAL A 42 -9.96 -1.54 -4.95
C VAL A 42 -8.51 -1.10 -5.17
N LYS A 43 -7.71 -1.84 -5.96
CA LYS A 43 -6.35 -1.43 -6.31
C LYS A 43 -6.30 -0.07 -7.00
N LYS A 44 -7.21 0.18 -7.95
CA LYS A 44 -7.31 1.46 -8.66
C LYS A 44 -7.64 2.60 -7.68
N HIS A 45 -8.61 2.38 -6.79
CA HIS A 45 -8.96 3.38 -5.77
C HIS A 45 -7.79 3.68 -4.85
N VAL A 46 -7.13 2.66 -4.32
CA VAL A 46 -5.97 2.80 -3.42
C VAL A 46 -4.82 3.54 -4.11
N LYS A 47 -4.54 3.23 -5.38
CA LYS A 47 -3.54 3.94 -6.18
C LYS A 47 -3.86 5.43 -6.30
N ASN A 48 -5.12 5.77 -6.59
CA ASN A 48 -5.57 7.16 -6.65
C ASN A 48 -5.41 7.87 -5.28
N SER A 49 -5.76 7.19 -4.19
CA SER A 49 -5.60 7.75 -2.83
C SER A 49 -4.14 8.03 -2.49
N ILE A 50 -3.21 7.14 -2.85
CA ILE A 50 -1.77 7.37 -2.65
C ILE A 50 -1.31 8.59 -3.47
N GLN A 51 -1.75 8.71 -4.72
CA GLN A 51 -1.39 9.83 -5.59
C GLN A 51 -1.94 11.16 -5.08
N SER A 52 -3.17 11.17 -4.53
CA SER A 52 -3.76 12.35 -3.90
C SER A 52 -3.01 12.78 -2.63
N LEU A 53 -2.52 11.82 -1.85
CA LEU A 53 -1.69 12.14 -0.68
C LEU A 53 -0.40 12.83 -1.12
N GLU A 54 0.31 12.27 -2.11
CA GLU A 54 1.54 12.84 -2.66
C GLU A 54 1.31 14.24 -3.24
N SER A 55 0.24 14.45 -4.01
CA SER A 55 -0.06 15.76 -4.61
C SER A 55 -0.42 16.84 -3.59
N SER A 56 -1.00 16.48 -2.44
CA SER A 56 -1.32 17.44 -1.38
C SER A 56 -0.07 18.01 -0.70
N PHE A 57 1.01 17.22 -0.56
CA PHE A 57 2.27 17.69 0.02
C PHE A 57 2.94 18.77 -0.83
N TYR A 58 2.82 18.70 -2.16
CA TYR A 58 3.38 19.71 -3.06
C TYR A 58 2.63 21.05 -3.03
N ARG A 59 1.36 21.08 -2.61
CA ARG A 59 0.57 22.34 -2.54
C ARG A 59 0.82 23.15 -1.28
N LEU A 60 1.31 22.53 -0.20
CA LEU A 60 1.58 23.20 1.08
C LEU A 60 3.03 23.71 1.20
N SER A 61 3.87 23.45 0.19
CA SER A 61 5.29 23.82 0.17
C SER A 61 5.61 24.98 -0.78
N ALA A 62 4.59 25.65 -1.33
CA ALA A 62 4.69 26.72 -2.33
C ALA A 62 4.18 28.06 -1.76
#